data_AF-A0A923K7K1-F1
#
_entry.id   AF-A0A923K7K1-F1
#
_cell.length_a   1.000
_cell.length_b   1.000
_cell.length_c   1.000
_cell.angle_alpha   90.00
_cell.angle_beta   90.00
_cell.angle_gamma   90.00
#
_symmetry.space_group_name_H-M   'P 1'
#
loop_
_entity.id
_entity.type
_entity.pdbx_description
1 polymer ?
#
loop_
_entity_poly.entity_id
_entity_poly.type
_entity_poly.pdbx_seq_one_letter_code
_entity_poly.pdbx_strand_id
1 'polypeptide(L)'
;MDQNRDSLKTTNPIAGLPGAVFEKVWEVRWALKLTYVCLFMDMAFMNALSTPLLGFSGDMATVWENVGRIFVSIVVSCLVVSVCIPVLARMTAILGSYIPWHRLQSPRDYSLLHNHVTYSALKEHSLREGNEFLYDYWRRKSLQREEWRQQRFQAGVLVFGLVLMAIANAKVGAHYQLPGLMSYVTAYIGWEGYAVLGVITVCLLNWAWWSSDEIGQIYYPPLAEKLRKRDY
;
A
#
# COMPACT_ATOMS: atom_id res chain seq x y z
N MET A 1 24.09 39.28 -35.68
CA MET A 1 24.64 38.22 -34.82
C MET A 1 23.60 37.86 -33.78
N ASP A 2 22.98 36.71 -34.01
CA ASP A 2 22.40 35.76 -33.04
C ASP A 2 21.50 36.27 -31.91
N GLN A 3 20.21 36.40 -32.20
CA GLN A 3 19.18 36.29 -31.17
C GLN A 3 17.88 35.68 -31.72
N ASN A 4 18.02 34.62 -32.52
CA ASN A 4 16.88 33.86 -33.05
C ASN A 4 17.04 32.35 -32.81
N ARG A 5 17.49 31.99 -31.60
CA ARG A 5 17.60 30.60 -31.12
C ARG A 5 16.54 30.22 -30.07
N ASP A 6 15.60 31.13 -29.78
CA ASP A 6 14.57 30.89 -28.77
C ASP A 6 13.23 30.40 -29.36
N SER A 7 13.16 30.12 -30.66
CA SER A 7 11.93 29.70 -31.36
C SER A 7 11.80 28.20 -31.64
N LEU A 8 12.69 27.34 -31.11
CA LEU A 8 12.69 25.89 -31.42
C LEU A 8 12.56 24.95 -30.21
N LYS A 9 12.03 25.43 -29.08
CA LYS A 9 11.40 24.53 -28.10
C LYS A 9 9.89 24.50 -28.32
N THR A 10 9.52 24.09 -29.52
CA THR A 10 8.22 23.50 -29.79
C THR A 10 8.04 22.28 -28.88
N THR A 11 7.29 22.49 -27.80
CA THR A 11 6.11 21.69 -27.48
C THR A 11 6.05 20.33 -28.19
N ASN A 12 6.75 19.34 -27.64
CA ASN A 12 6.34 17.95 -27.75
C ASN A 12 5.80 17.52 -26.38
N PRO A 13 4.48 17.73 -26.09
CA PRO A 13 3.85 17.25 -24.86
C PRO A 13 3.81 15.71 -24.76
N ILE A 14 4.27 14.99 -25.78
CA ILE A 14 4.24 13.52 -25.85
C ILE A 14 5.58 12.89 -25.38
N ALA A 15 6.68 13.64 -25.37
CA ALA A 15 8.00 13.09 -25.01
C ALA A 15 8.28 13.02 -23.48
N GLY A 16 7.47 13.70 -22.65
CA GLY A 16 7.65 13.75 -21.19
C GLY A 16 6.81 12.74 -20.40
N LEU A 17 5.80 12.13 -21.03
CA LEU A 17 4.87 11.21 -20.37
C LEU A 17 5.48 9.84 -20.03
N PRO A 18 6.26 9.19 -20.91
CA PRO A 18 6.85 7.89 -20.56
C PRO A 18 7.89 8.06 -19.45
N GLY A 19 8.83 9.00 -19.59
CA GLY A 19 9.93 9.22 -18.62
C GLY A 19 9.44 9.57 -17.22
N ALA A 20 8.48 10.50 -17.11
CA ALA A 20 7.89 10.86 -15.81
C ALA A 20 7.05 9.74 -15.19
N VAL A 21 6.44 8.87 -16.01
CA VAL A 21 5.75 7.68 -15.51
C VAL A 21 6.77 6.62 -15.07
N PHE A 22 7.88 6.44 -15.77
CA PHE A 22 8.93 5.47 -15.41
C PHE A 22 9.68 5.85 -14.13
N GLU A 23 10.04 7.12 -13.94
CA GLU A 23 10.61 7.58 -12.66
C GLU A 23 9.64 7.37 -11.50
N LYS A 24 8.35 7.60 -11.76
CA LYS A 24 7.28 7.41 -10.79
C LYS A 24 6.95 5.94 -10.54
N VAL A 25 7.17 5.05 -11.51
CA VAL A 25 7.08 3.59 -11.33
C VAL A 25 8.14 3.07 -10.37
N TRP A 26 9.27 3.77 -10.20
CA TRP A 26 10.25 3.42 -9.17
C TRP A 26 9.75 3.68 -7.75
N GLU A 27 8.69 4.49 -7.58
CA GLU A 27 7.95 4.56 -6.33
C GLU A 27 7.07 3.31 -6.18
N VAL A 28 7.36 2.49 -5.17
CA VAL A 28 6.65 1.22 -4.89
C VAL A 28 5.13 1.36 -4.92
N ARG A 29 4.60 2.47 -4.40
CA ARG A 29 3.15 2.73 -4.38
C ARG A 29 2.55 2.84 -5.79
N TRP A 30 3.28 3.42 -6.74
CA TRP A 30 2.83 3.55 -8.13
C TRP A 30 3.05 2.28 -8.93
N ALA A 31 4.17 1.57 -8.72
CA ALA A 31 4.36 0.24 -9.30
C ALA A 31 3.22 -0.71 -8.93
N LEU A 32 2.82 -0.72 -7.65
CA LEU A 32 1.69 -1.53 -7.20
C LEU A 32 0.39 -1.11 -7.91
N LYS A 33 0.05 0.19 -7.91
CA LYS A 33 -1.15 0.69 -8.59
C LYS A 33 -1.18 0.37 -10.09
N LEU A 34 -0.04 0.47 -10.76
CA LEU A 34 0.07 0.13 -12.19
C LEU A 34 -0.18 -1.37 -12.39
N THR A 35 0.38 -2.22 -11.53
CA THR A 35 0.15 -3.68 -11.58
C THR A 35 -1.34 -4.00 -11.39
N TYR A 36 -2.04 -3.30 -10.49
CA TYR A 36 -3.50 -3.42 -10.34
C TYR A 36 -4.24 -3.12 -11.63
N VAL A 37 -3.89 -2.01 -12.29
CA VAL A 37 -4.54 -1.61 -13.55
C VAL A 37 -4.27 -2.67 -14.64
N CYS A 38 -3.06 -3.19 -14.73
CA CYS A 38 -2.73 -4.26 -15.69
C CYS A 38 -3.53 -5.54 -15.44
N LEU A 39 -3.58 -6.03 -14.19
CA LEU A 39 -4.35 -7.23 -13.83
C LEU A 39 -5.85 -7.04 -14.07
N PHE A 40 -6.36 -5.84 -13.80
CA PHE A 40 -7.75 -5.49 -14.07
C PHE A 40 -8.04 -5.46 -15.58
N MET A 41 -7.21 -4.76 -16.36
CA MET A 41 -7.38 -4.67 -17.81
C MET A 41 -7.38 -6.06 -18.44
N ASP A 42 -6.48 -6.94 -18.00
CA ASP A 42 -6.44 -8.31 -18.48
C ASP A 42 -7.73 -9.10 -18.17
N MET A 43 -8.29 -8.96 -16.97
CA MET A 43 -9.60 -9.54 -16.64
C MET A 43 -10.75 -8.94 -17.47
N ALA A 44 -10.74 -7.63 -17.68
CA ALA A 44 -11.77 -6.94 -18.46
C ALA A 44 -11.73 -7.37 -19.93
N PHE A 45 -10.53 -7.54 -20.50
CA PHE A 45 -10.35 -8.05 -21.86
C PHE A 45 -10.81 -9.50 -21.99
N MET A 46 -10.45 -10.36 -21.04
CA MET A 46 -10.93 -11.75 -21.04
C MET A 46 -12.46 -11.84 -20.94
N ASN A 47 -13.10 -10.99 -20.14
CA ASN A 47 -14.56 -11.01 -19.98
C ASN A 47 -15.31 -10.36 -21.15
N ALA A 48 -14.85 -9.20 -21.63
CA ALA A 48 -15.55 -8.43 -22.65
C ALA A 48 -15.23 -8.89 -24.08
N LEU A 49 -13.98 -9.25 -24.35
CA LEU A 49 -13.44 -9.55 -25.68
C LEU A 49 -13.05 -11.02 -25.85
N SER A 50 -13.19 -11.85 -24.81
CA SER A 50 -12.78 -13.27 -24.81
C SER A 50 -11.32 -13.47 -25.24
N THR A 51 -10.47 -12.47 -25.02
CA THR A 51 -9.05 -12.47 -25.39
C THR A 51 -8.22 -11.91 -24.24
N PRO A 52 -7.04 -12.47 -23.92
CA PRO A 52 -6.16 -11.92 -22.91
C PRO A 52 -5.48 -10.65 -23.43
N LEU A 53 -5.01 -9.78 -22.52
CA LEU A 53 -4.39 -8.49 -22.88
C LEU A 53 -3.19 -8.67 -23.80
N LEU A 54 -2.37 -9.71 -23.56
CA LEU A 54 -1.18 -10.02 -24.35
C LEU A 54 -1.50 -10.62 -25.74
N GLY A 55 -2.70 -11.18 -25.92
CA GLY A 55 -3.16 -11.74 -27.19
C GLY A 55 -3.98 -10.77 -28.03
N PHE A 56 -4.19 -9.54 -27.56
CA PHE A 56 -5.03 -8.57 -28.24
C PHE A 56 -4.32 -7.99 -29.47
N SER A 57 -4.92 -8.18 -30.66
CA SER A 57 -4.35 -7.77 -31.95
C SER A 57 -4.63 -6.32 -32.35
N GLY A 58 -5.29 -5.52 -31.50
CA GLY A 58 -5.56 -4.10 -31.79
C GLY A 58 -6.80 -3.83 -32.64
N ASP A 59 -7.69 -4.82 -32.82
CA ASP A 59 -8.91 -4.64 -33.61
C ASP A 59 -9.93 -3.74 -32.90
N MET A 60 -9.99 -2.48 -33.31
CA MET A 60 -10.86 -1.46 -32.73
C MET A 60 -12.35 -1.72 -32.99
N ALA A 61 -12.71 -2.52 -34.00
CA ALA A 61 -14.11 -2.84 -34.28
C ALA A 61 -14.72 -3.70 -33.16
N THR A 62 -13.98 -4.72 -32.72
CA THR A 62 -14.41 -5.60 -31.61
C THR A 62 -14.47 -4.85 -30.28
N VAL A 63 -13.56 -3.90 -30.07
CA VAL A 63 -13.60 -2.99 -28.91
C VAL A 63 -14.86 -2.15 -28.94
N TRP A 64 -15.17 -1.53 -30.09
CA TRP A 64 -16.34 -0.66 -30.23
C TRP A 64 -17.66 -1.40 -30.02
N GLU A 65 -17.76 -2.62 -30.55
CA GLU A 65 -18.91 -3.50 -30.38
C GLU A 65 -19.16 -3.86 -28.89
N ASN A 66 -18.08 -4.01 -28.12
CA ASN A 66 -18.15 -4.43 -26.72
C ASN A 66 -17.98 -3.28 -25.70
N VAL A 67 -18.03 -2.01 -26.12
CA VAL A 67 -17.82 -0.82 -25.25
C VAL A 67 -18.70 -0.85 -24.01
N GLY A 68 -19.98 -1.25 -24.15
CA GLY A 68 -20.89 -1.35 -23.01
C GLY A 68 -20.41 -2.34 -21.94
N ARG A 69 -19.91 -3.52 -22.35
CA ARG A 69 -19.39 -4.54 -21.44
C ARG A 69 -18.08 -4.10 -20.79
N ILE A 70 -17.23 -3.40 -21.53
CA ILE A 70 -15.99 -2.80 -21.00
C ILE A 70 -16.33 -1.76 -19.93
N PHE A 71 -17.31 -0.88 -20.19
CA PHE A 71 -17.72 0.14 -19.22
C PHE A 71 -18.28 -0.46 -17.94
N VAL A 72 -19.15 -1.47 -18.05
CA VAL A 72 -19.67 -2.21 -16.87
C VAL A 72 -18.52 -2.86 -16.10
N SER A 73 -17.55 -3.47 -16.79
CA SER A 73 -16.37 -4.08 -16.15
C SER A 73 -15.53 -3.07 -15.37
N ILE A 74 -15.36 -1.85 -15.91
CA ILE A 74 -14.68 -0.74 -15.24
C ILE A 74 -15.46 -0.32 -13.99
N VAL A 75 -16.77 -0.12 -14.09
CA VAL A 75 -17.61 0.29 -12.95
C VAL A 75 -17.56 -0.75 -11.82
N VAL A 76 -17.74 -2.03 -12.15
CA VAL A 76 -17.64 -3.13 -11.19
C VAL A 76 -16.28 -3.11 -10.50
N SER A 77 -15.22 -2.82 -11.24
CA SER A 77 -13.86 -2.86 -10.68
C SER A 77 -13.53 -1.64 -9.84
N CYS A 78 -14.04 -0.47 -10.22
CA CYS A 78 -14.02 0.70 -9.33
C CYS A 78 -14.72 0.40 -8.01
N LEU A 79 -15.85 -0.31 -8.04
CA LEU A 79 -16.59 -0.70 -6.84
C LEU A 79 -15.78 -1.72 -6.00
N VAL A 80 -15.17 -2.72 -6.64
CA VAL A 80 -14.32 -3.71 -5.95
C VAL A 80 -13.12 -3.03 -5.28
N VAL A 81 -12.43 -2.14 -5.98
CA VAL A 81 -11.22 -1.46 -5.46
C VAL A 81 -11.55 -0.45 -4.37
N SER A 82 -12.67 0.28 -4.50
CA SER A 82 -13.04 1.32 -3.53
C SER A 82 -13.75 0.77 -2.28
N VAL A 83 -14.54 -0.30 -2.42
CA VAL A 83 -15.38 -0.83 -1.33
C VAL A 83 -14.92 -2.22 -0.90
N CYS A 84 -14.89 -3.19 -1.82
CA CYS A 84 -14.67 -4.60 -1.44
C CYS A 84 -13.27 -4.83 -0.85
N ILE A 85 -12.21 -4.35 -1.49
CA ILE A 85 -10.83 -4.56 -1.03
C ILE A 85 -10.59 -3.95 0.35
N PRO A 86 -10.93 -2.67 0.63
CA PRO A 86 -10.72 -2.10 1.96
C PRO A 86 -11.55 -2.80 3.05
N VAL A 87 -12.79 -3.21 2.75
CA VAL A 87 -13.64 -3.94 3.69
C VAL A 87 -13.05 -5.31 4.00
N LEU A 88 -12.66 -6.07 2.98
CA LEU A 88 -12.02 -7.37 3.15
C LEU A 88 -10.71 -7.25 3.92
N ALA A 89 -9.88 -6.24 3.62
CA ALA A 89 -8.63 -5.99 4.33
C ALA A 89 -8.85 -5.72 5.82
N ARG A 90 -9.87 -4.93 6.17
CA ARG A 90 -10.25 -4.71 7.58
C ARG A 90 -10.70 -5.99 8.26
N MET A 91 -11.55 -6.77 7.58
CA MET A 91 -12.02 -8.05 8.11
C MET A 91 -10.84 -9.01 8.34
N THR A 92 -9.93 -9.13 7.39
CA THR A 92 -8.73 -9.96 7.55
C THR A 92 -7.83 -9.46 8.66
N ALA A 93 -7.65 -8.14 8.81
CA ALA A 93 -6.87 -7.56 9.90
C ALA A 93 -7.47 -7.91 11.27
N ILE A 94 -8.80 -7.87 11.40
CA ILE A 94 -9.51 -8.28 12.61
C ILE A 94 -9.35 -9.79 12.84
N LEU A 95 -9.61 -10.63 11.83
CA LEU A 95 -9.49 -12.08 11.97
C LEU A 95 -8.06 -12.51 12.32
N GLY A 96 -7.06 -11.90 11.71
CA GLY A 96 -5.67 -12.23 12.04
C GLY A 96 -5.25 -11.74 13.42
N SER A 97 -5.97 -10.82 14.07
CA SER A 97 -5.65 -10.44 15.46
C SER A 97 -5.80 -11.60 16.46
N TYR A 98 -6.57 -12.63 16.11
CA TYR A 98 -6.71 -13.86 16.88
C TYR A 98 -5.51 -14.81 16.72
N ILE A 99 -4.66 -14.60 15.73
CA ILE A 99 -3.45 -15.41 15.50
C ILE A 99 -2.39 -14.99 16.54
N PRO A 100 -1.70 -15.94 17.18
CA PRO A 100 -0.68 -15.67 18.20
C PRO A 100 0.63 -15.12 17.59
N TRP A 101 0.57 -13.93 16.98
CA TRP A 101 1.73 -13.24 16.39
C TRP A 101 2.86 -12.97 17.38
N HIS A 102 2.58 -13.02 18.68
CA HIS A 102 3.58 -12.89 19.75
C HIS A 102 4.71 -13.92 19.64
N ARG A 103 4.49 -15.07 18.99
CA ARG A 103 5.54 -16.08 18.77
C ARG A 103 6.53 -15.70 17.66
N LEU A 104 6.13 -14.80 16.77
CA LEU A 104 6.93 -14.32 15.64
C LEU A 104 7.59 -12.96 15.93
N GLN A 105 7.19 -12.30 17.02
CA GLN A 105 7.75 -11.02 17.45
C GLN A 105 8.88 -11.27 18.44
N SER A 106 9.99 -10.55 18.26
CA SER A 106 11.08 -10.51 19.25
C SER A 106 10.52 -10.07 20.61
N PRO A 107 11.05 -10.59 21.75
CA PRO A 107 10.66 -10.12 23.07
C PRO A 107 10.73 -8.60 23.12
N ARG A 108 9.60 -7.95 23.43
CA ARG A 108 9.57 -6.50 23.55
C ARG A 108 10.36 -6.11 24.79
N ASP A 109 11.39 -5.30 24.59
CA ASP A 109 12.00 -4.62 25.71
C ASP A 109 11.06 -3.47 26.11
N TYR A 110 10.43 -3.62 27.27
CA TYR A 110 9.54 -2.61 27.85
C TYR A 110 10.31 -1.50 28.57
N SER A 111 11.64 -1.53 28.52
CA SER A 111 12.46 -0.49 29.11
C SER A 111 12.24 0.86 28.43
N LEU A 112 12.14 1.91 29.25
CA LEU A 112 12.16 3.28 28.76
C LEU A 112 13.56 3.58 28.25
N LEU A 113 13.67 4.06 27.00
CA LEU A 113 14.96 4.55 26.52
C LEU A 113 15.42 5.71 27.40
N HIS A 114 16.74 5.84 27.55
CA HIS A 114 17.33 6.94 28.30
C HIS A 114 16.80 8.28 27.74
N ASN A 115 16.41 9.20 28.63
CA ASN A 115 15.82 10.51 28.31
C ASN A 115 14.47 10.50 27.57
N HIS A 116 13.80 9.34 27.51
CA HIS A 116 12.47 9.23 26.93
C HIS A 116 11.40 9.08 28.01
N VAL A 117 10.21 9.59 27.69
CA VAL A 117 9.02 9.50 28.54
C VAL A 117 7.86 8.92 27.76
N THR A 118 6.91 8.30 28.45
CA THR A 118 5.69 7.82 27.81
C THR A 118 4.80 9.00 27.37
N TYR A 119 4.02 8.79 26.31
CA TYR A 119 3.04 9.80 25.84
C TYR A 119 2.05 10.21 26.94
N SER A 120 1.65 9.28 27.81
CA SER A 120 0.74 9.54 28.92
C SER A 120 1.38 10.47 29.95
N ALA A 121 2.63 10.20 30.34
CA ALA A 121 3.36 11.03 31.30
C ALA A 121 3.57 12.45 30.78
N LEU A 122 3.92 12.62 29.50
CA LEU A 122 4.10 13.95 28.91
C LEU A 122 2.79 14.74 28.86
N LYS A 123 1.68 14.09 28.48
CA LYS A 123 0.34 14.71 28.47
C LYS A 123 -0.04 15.16 29.88
N GLU A 124 0.06 14.27 30.87
CA GLU A 124 -0.27 14.57 32.26
C GLU A 124 0.59 15.72 32.79
N HIS A 125 1.89 15.73 32.47
CA HIS A 125 2.79 16.82 32.85
C HIS A 125 2.39 18.16 32.21
N SER A 126 2.10 18.18 30.92
CA SER A 126 1.67 19.40 30.22
C SER A 126 0.38 19.99 30.79
N LEU A 127 -0.57 19.13 31.18
CA LEU A 127 -1.84 19.55 31.77
C LEU A 127 -1.66 20.06 33.20
N ARG A 128 -0.76 19.46 33.99
CA ARG A 128 -0.45 19.90 35.35
C ARG A 128 0.30 21.23 35.41
N GLU A 129 1.26 21.43 34.51
CA GLU A 129 2.04 22.68 34.47
C GLU A 129 1.33 23.80 33.69
N GLY A 130 0.21 23.51 33.01
CA GLY A 130 -0.50 24.48 32.17
C GLY A 130 0.33 24.97 30.99
N ASN A 131 1.31 24.17 30.54
CA ASN A 131 2.25 24.56 29.51
C ASN A 131 1.70 24.21 28.12
N GLU A 132 1.19 25.23 27.43
CA GLU A 132 0.58 25.10 26.09
C GLU A 132 1.57 24.59 25.05
N PHE A 133 2.84 25.02 25.11
CA PHE A 133 3.88 24.55 24.18
C PHE A 133 4.13 23.05 24.31
N LEU A 134 4.17 22.54 25.55
CA LEU A 134 4.41 21.11 25.80
C LEU A 134 3.21 20.26 25.37
N TYR A 135 2.00 20.78 25.56
CA TYR A 135 0.77 20.14 25.09
C TYR A 135 0.72 20.08 23.56
N ASP A 136 1.07 21.16 22.87
CA ASP A 136 1.14 21.19 21.41
C ASP A 136 2.22 20.26 20.86
N TYR A 137 3.37 20.16 21.55
CA TYR A 137 4.41 19.21 21.18
C TYR A 137 3.93 17.76 21.28
N TRP A 138 3.27 17.40 22.39
CA TRP A 138 2.61 16.11 22.57
C TRP A 138 1.59 15.85 21.45
N ARG A 139 0.73 16.83 21.16
CA ARG A 139 -0.32 16.73 20.13
C ARG A 139 0.24 16.49 18.74
N ARG A 140 1.31 17.19 18.35
CA ARG A 140 1.98 16.98 17.05
C ARG A 140 2.57 15.57 16.97
N LYS A 141 3.21 15.10 18.04
CA LYS A 141 3.79 13.75 18.10
C LYS A 141 2.73 12.65 18.12
N SER A 142 1.54 12.89 18.67
CA SER A 142 0.44 11.92 18.64
C SER A 142 -0.18 11.83 17.25
N LEU A 143 -0.44 12.99 16.61
CA LEU A 143 -0.96 13.06 15.24
C LEU A 143 0.00 12.39 14.25
N GLN A 144 1.30 12.69 14.34
CA GLN A 144 2.31 12.07 13.48
C GLN A 144 2.31 10.54 13.59
N ARG A 145 2.07 9.99 14.79
CA ARG A 145 1.99 8.55 15.02
C ARG A 145 0.72 7.96 14.40
N GLU A 146 -0.41 8.63 14.55
CA GLU A 146 -1.68 8.21 13.93
C GLU A 146 -1.58 8.23 12.41
N GLU A 147 -0.97 9.25 11.82
CA GLU A 147 -0.70 9.32 10.38
C GLU A 147 0.19 8.16 9.92
N TRP A 148 1.28 7.87 10.64
CA TRP A 148 2.13 6.72 10.35
C TRP A 148 1.38 5.39 10.42
N ARG A 149 0.52 5.19 11.41
CA ARG A 149 -0.35 3.99 11.49
C ARG A 149 -1.29 3.89 10.31
N GLN A 150 -1.93 4.99 9.93
CA GLN A 150 -2.84 5.02 8.79
C GLN A 150 -2.11 4.72 7.48
N GLN A 151 -0.90 5.27 7.30
CA GLN A 151 -0.07 4.99 6.12
C GLN A 151 0.35 3.53 6.05
N ARG A 152 0.80 2.93 7.18
CA ARG A 152 1.12 1.50 7.27
C ARG A 152 -0.09 0.64 6.93
N PHE A 153 -1.25 0.97 7.50
CA PHE A 153 -2.48 0.26 7.21
C PHE A 153 -2.85 0.32 5.72
N GLN A 154 -2.78 1.51 5.11
CA GLN A 154 -3.04 1.71 3.68
C GLN A 154 -2.05 0.92 2.80
N ALA A 155 -0.77 0.86 3.18
CA ALA A 155 0.21 0.04 2.48
C ALA A 155 -0.17 -1.44 2.54
N GLY A 156 -0.60 -1.94 3.71
CA GLY A 156 -1.12 -3.30 3.85
C GLY A 156 -2.36 -3.58 3.00
N VAL A 157 -3.30 -2.64 2.93
CA VAL A 157 -4.48 -2.76 2.05
C VAL A 157 -4.07 -2.91 0.58
N LEU A 158 -3.08 -2.13 0.12
CA LEU A 158 -2.58 -2.20 -1.25
C LEU A 158 -1.94 -3.56 -1.55
N VAL A 159 -1.08 -4.07 -0.66
CA VAL A 159 -0.45 -5.39 -0.82
C VAL A 159 -1.50 -6.49 -0.81
N PHE A 160 -2.43 -6.46 0.15
CA PHE A 160 -3.51 -7.43 0.26
C PHE A 160 -4.40 -7.49 -0.99
N GLY A 161 -4.85 -6.32 -1.46
CA GLY A 161 -5.68 -6.29 -2.65
C GLY A 161 -4.94 -6.71 -3.91
N LEU A 162 -3.60 -6.56 -3.98
CA LEU A 162 -2.82 -7.02 -5.13
C LEU A 162 -2.89 -8.54 -5.21
N VAL A 163 -2.72 -9.20 -4.06
CA VAL A 163 -2.83 -10.66 -3.94
C VAL A 163 -4.22 -11.13 -4.34
N LEU A 164 -5.28 -10.46 -3.85
CA LEU A 164 -6.65 -10.78 -4.25
C LEU A 164 -6.87 -10.60 -5.75
N MET A 165 -6.37 -9.53 -6.34
CA MET A 165 -6.49 -9.27 -7.78
C MET A 165 -5.71 -10.28 -8.61
N ALA A 166 -4.53 -10.70 -8.15
CA ALA A 166 -3.75 -11.75 -8.80
C ALA A 166 -4.52 -13.09 -8.76
N ILE A 167 -5.09 -13.47 -7.62
CA ILE A 167 -5.93 -14.67 -7.50
C ILE A 167 -7.16 -14.57 -8.40
N ALA A 168 -7.82 -13.41 -8.42
CA ALA A 168 -9.00 -13.18 -9.27
C ALA A 168 -8.63 -13.30 -10.76
N ASN A 169 -7.52 -12.70 -11.19
CA ASN A 169 -7.04 -12.79 -12.58
C ASN A 169 -6.75 -14.24 -12.98
N ALA A 170 -6.07 -15.01 -12.11
CA ALA A 170 -5.82 -16.42 -12.35
C ALA A 170 -7.13 -17.24 -12.45
N LYS A 171 -8.12 -16.96 -11.59
CA LYS A 171 -9.43 -17.61 -11.65
C LYS A 171 -10.22 -17.27 -12.91
N VAL A 172 -10.20 -16.00 -13.33
CA VAL A 172 -10.84 -15.56 -14.57
C VAL A 172 -10.20 -16.25 -15.77
N GLY A 173 -8.87 -16.26 -15.85
CA GLY A 173 -8.15 -16.98 -16.91
C GLY A 173 -8.50 -18.47 -16.95
N ALA A 174 -8.57 -19.13 -15.79
CA ALA A 174 -8.98 -20.53 -15.70
C ALA A 174 -10.44 -20.77 -16.14
N HIS A 175 -11.36 -19.86 -15.79
CA HIS A 175 -12.77 -19.98 -16.15
C HIS A 175 -12.99 -19.87 -17.66
N TYR A 176 -12.32 -18.93 -18.32
CA TYR A 176 -12.41 -18.74 -19.77
C TYR A 176 -11.43 -19.62 -20.57
N GLN A 177 -10.60 -20.42 -19.90
CA GLN A 177 -9.53 -21.23 -20.50
C GLN A 177 -8.55 -20.39 -21.35
N LEU A 178 -8.30 -19.15 -20.93
CA LEU A 178 -7.39 -18.22 -21.59
C LEU A 178 -6.12 -18.05 -20.75
N PRO A 179 -4.92 -17.98 -21.38
CA PRO A 179 -3.69 -17.68 -20.68
C PRO A 179 -3.67 -16.20 -20.26
N GLY A 180 -4.22 -15.90 -19.08
CA GLY A 180 -4.15 -14.57 -18.48
C GLY A 180 -2.75 -14.21 -18.00
N LEU A 181 -2.55 -12.96 -17.58
CA LEU A 181 -1.25 -12.42 -17.18
C LEU A 181 -0.60 -13.25 -16.04
N MET A 182 -1.40 -13.74 -15.09
CA MET A 182 -0.90 -14.60 -14.01
C MET A 182 -0.42 -15.97 -14.48
N SER A 183 -0.90 -16.49 -15.61
CA SER A 183 -0.40 -17.75 -16.20
C SER A 183 1.03 -17.58 -16.72
N TYR A 184 1.33 -16.43 -17.34
CA TYR A 184 2.69 -16.08 -17.75
C TYR A 184 3.60 -15.85 -16.54
N VAL A 185 3.13 -15.12 -15.53
CA VAL A 185 3.86 -14.95 -14.27
C VAL A 185 4.18 -16.32 -13.65
N THR A 186 3.24 -17.25 -13.67
CA THR A 186 3.44 -18.63 -13.19
C THR A 186 4.54 -19.34 -13.98
N ALA A 187 4.53 -19.20 -15.30
CA ALA A 187 5.53 -19.82 -16.17
C ALA A 187 6.96 -19.28 -15.92
N TYR A 188 7.10 -17.99 -15.60
CA TYR A 188 8.41 -17.38 -15.32
C TYR A 188 8.92 -17.63 -13.90
N ILE A 189 8.03 -17.58 -12.91
CA ILE A 189 8.39 -17.61 -11.49
C ILE A 189 8.40 -19.05 -10.95
N GLY A 190 7.52 -19.90 -11.47
CA GLY A 190 7.29 -21.25 -10.96
C GLY A 190 6.69 -21.27 -9.55
N TRP A 191 6.52 -22.48 -9.01
CA TRP A 191 5.96 -22.70 -7.68
C TRP A 191 6.86 -22.15 -6.56
N GLU A 192 8.17 -22.31 -6.70
CA GLU A 192 9.15 -21.87 -5.70
C GLU A 192 9.10 -20.35 -5.48
N GLY A 193 9.00 -19.57 -6.56
CA GLY A 193 8.91 -18.13 -6.42
C GLY A 193 7.56 -17.66 -5.86
N TYR A 194 6.45 -18.39 -6.07
CA TYR A 194 5.20 -18.13 -5.34
C TYR A 194 5.33 -18.36 -3.85
N ALA A 195 6.07 -19.39 -3.42
CA ALA A 195 6.33 -19.62 -2.00
C ALA A 195 7.10 -18.45 -1.39
N VAL A 196 8.15 -17.98 -2.07
CA VAL A 196 8.94 -16.81 -1.63
C VAL A 196 8.09 -15.54 -1.58
N LEU A 197 7.33 -15.24 -2.65
CA LEU A 197 6.43 -14.08 -2.68
C LEU A 197 5.34 -14.17 -1.61
N GLY A 198 4.83 -15.37 -1.33
CA GLY A 198 3.88 -15.62 -0.26
C GLY A 198 4.46 -15.28 1.11
N VAL A 199 5.67 -15.74 1.41
CA VAL A 199 6.37 -15.41 2.66
C VAL A 199 6.60 -13.90 2.79
N ILE A 200 7.09 -13.25 1.73
CA ILE A 200 7.30 -11.78 1.72
C ILE A 200 5.98 -11.05 1.97
N THR A 201 4.91 -11.47 1.32
CA THR A 201 3.57 -10.88 1.48
C THR A 201 3.09 -11.02 2.91
N VAL A 202 3.20 -12.20 3.51
CA VAL A 202 2.80 -12.44 4.92
C VAL A 202 3.63 -11.56 5.86
N CYS A 203 4.94 -11.44 5.64
CA CYS A 203 5.79 -10.56 6.44
C CYS A 203 5.38 -9.07 6.31
N LEU A 204 5.07 -8.61 5.10
CA LEU A 204 4.61 -7.24 4.85
C LEU A 204 3.23 -6.97 5.49
N LEU A 205 2.31 -7.92 5.41
CA LEU A 205 0.99 -7.80 6.06
C LEU A 205 1.11 -7.84 7.59
N ASN A 206 1.99 -8.70 8.12
CA ASN A 206 2.35 -8.71 9.54
C ASN A 206 2.86 -7.34 9.97
N TRP A 207 3.82 -6.78 9.24
CA TRP A 207 4.33 -5.44 9.49
C TRP A 207 3.26 -4.35 9.36
N ALA A 208 2.35 -4.45 8.41
CA ALA A 208 1.36 -3.41 8.13
C ALA A 208 0.20 -3.36 9.14
N TRP A 209 -0.24 -4.52 9.65
CA TRP A 209 -1.49 -4.62 10.43
C TRP A 209 -1.30 -5.06 11.88
N TRP A 210 -0.31 -5.92 12.17
CA TRP A 210 -0.21 -6.59 13.49
C TRP A 210 1.11 -6.35 14.22
N SER A 211 2.13 -5.83 13.53
CA SER A 211 3.34 -5.33 14.18
C SER A 211 2.93 -4.25 15.15
N SER A 212 3.26 -4.46 16.42
CA SER A 212 3.17 -3.36 17.38
C SER A 212 4.00 -2.20 16.90
N ASP A 213 3.47 -1.01 17.08
CA ASP A 213 4.31 0.16 17.14
C ASP A 213 5.34 -0.01 18.26
N GLU A 214 6.54 0.51 18.02
CA GLU A 214 7.48 0.79 19.08
C GLU A 214 6.78 1.52 20.24
N ILE A 215 7.18 1.20 21.46
CA ILE A 215 6.59 1.74 22.68
C ILE A 215 6.52 3.24 22.51
N GLY A 216 5.33 3.82 22.69
CA GLY A 216 5.11 5.24 22.49
C GLY A 216 5.98 6.02 23.46
N GLN A 217 7.15 6.44 23.01
CA GLN A 217 8.15 7.14 23.77
C GLN A 217 8.45 8.46 23.07
N ILE A 218 8.46 9.54 23.84
CA ILE A 218 8.80 10.88 23.37
C ILE A 218 10.09 11.28 24.07
N TYR A 219 11.05 11.76 23.30
CA TYR A 219 12.26 12.34 23.85
C TYR A 219 11.90 13.63 24.61
N TYR A 220 12.00 13.59 25.93
CA TYR A 220 11.84 14.78 26.78
C TYR A 220 12.68 14.61 28.06
N PRO A 221 14.00 14.92 27.96
CA PRO A 221 14.97 14.75 29.04
C PRO A 221 14.55 15.36 30.40
N PRO A 222 14.01 16.60 30.48
CA PRO A 222 13.77 17.21 31.79
C PRO A 222 12.67 16.50 32.60
N LEU A 223 11.67 15.92 31.94
CA LEU A 223 10.69 15.08 32.62
C LEU A 223 11.23 13.68 32.90
N ALA A 224 12.02 13.10 32.00
CA ALA A 224 12.67 11.82 32.24
C ALA A 224 13.58 11.86 33.48
N GLU A 225 14.33 12.95 33.69
CA GLU A 225 15.11 13.15 34.90
C GLU A 225 14.23 13.31 36.15
N LYS A 226 13.14 14.08 36.06
CA LYS A 226 12.17 14.26 37.17
C LYS A 226 11.53 12.93 37.57
N LEU A 227 11.12 12.10 36.59
CA LEU A 227 10.53 10.79 36.83
C LEU A 227 11.55 9.83 37.43
N ARG A 228 12.77 9.80 36.89
CA ARG A 228 13.86 8.98 37.44
C ARG A 228 14.15 9.35 38.90
N LYS A 229 14.17 10.64 39.25
CA LYS A 229 14.39 11.09 40.65
C LYS A 229 13.24 10.75 41.60
N ARG A 230 12.05 10.40 41.10
CA ARG A 230 10.86 10.09 41.90
C ARG A 230 10.69 8.59 42.16
N ASP A 231 11.28 7.76 41.30
CA ASP A 231 11.29 6.30 41.40
C ASP A 231 12.46 5.76 42.25
N TYR A 232 13.39 6.63 42.68
CA TYR A 232 14.42 6.39 43.70
C TYR A 232 14.06 7.15 44.99
#